data_AF-A0A6G0UFP2-F1
#
_entry.id   AF-A0A6G0UFP2-F1
#
_cell.length_a   1.000
_cell.length_b   1.000
_cell.length_c   1.000
_cell.angle_alpha   90.00
_cell.angle_beta   90.00
_cell.angle_gamma   90.00
#
_symmetry.space_group_name_H-M   'P 1'
#
loop_
_entity.id
_entity.type
_entity.pdbx_description
1 polymer ?
#
loop_
_entity_poly.entity_id
_entity_poly.type
_entity_poly.pdbx_seq_one_letter_code
_entity_poly.pdbx_strand_id
1 'polypeptide(L)'
;MSTSPLWYSLYGVLHGYGVFWIGVTNLLGGTWKNIDDGSNITFSNWAPGQPTNDKNSSCAAIDTQGLWFNENCEAAPLFVCGVPSDGSETGTASAIRP
;
A
#
# COMPACT_ATOMS: atom_id res chain seq x y z
N MET A 1 36.12 -14.80 -5.00
CA MET A 1 34.78 -15.34 -5.31
C MET A 1 33.75 -14.50 -4.56
N SER A 2 32.87 -13.83 -5.33
CA SER A 2 31.57 -13.25 -4.97
C SER A 2 31.40 -12.50 -3.63
N THR A 3 31.74 -11.21 -3.59
CA THR A 3 31.06 -10.28 -2.68
C THR A 3 29.85 -9.72 -3.41
N SER A 4 28.74 -10.45 -3.38
CA SER A 4 27.48 -9.97 -3.95
C SER A 4 27.05 -8.75 -3.13
N PRO A 5 27.01 -7.53 -3.71
CA PRO A 5 26.72 -6.34 -2.95
C PRO A 5 25.24 -6.34 -2.50
N LEU A 6 25.00 -5.92 -1.25
CA LEU A 6 23.70 -5.97 -0.57
C LEU A 6 22.56 -5.29 -1.34
N TRP A 7 22.87 -4.49 -2.37
CA TRP A 7 21.86 -3.91 -3.26
C TRP A 7 21.16 -4.95 -4.15
N TYR A 8 21.77 -6.10 -4.48
CA TYR A 8 21.08 -7.19 -5.20
C TYR A 8 19.97 -7.83 -4.37
N SER A 9 20.15 -7.93 -3.05
CA SER A 9 19.14 -8.46 -2.14
C SER A 9 17.93 -7.51 -2.06
N LEU A 10 18.17 -6.20 -2.02
CA LEU A 10 17.11 -5.19 -2.03
C LEU A 10 16.41 -5.10 -3.41
N TYR A 11 17.16 -5.21 -4.50
CA TYR A 11 16.61 -5.30 -5.86
C TYR A 11 15.76 -6.56 -6.06
N GLY A 12 16.19 -7.70 -5.51
CA GLY A 12 15.47 -8.98 -5.56
C GLY A 12 14.23 -9.03 -4.67
N VAL A 13 14.20 -8.27 -3.58
CA VAL A 13 12.99 -8.03 -2.78
C VAL A 13 12.01 -7.18 -3.60
N LEU A 14 12.42 -6.01 -4.07
CA LEU A 14 11.51 -5.09 -4.78
C LEU A 14 10.99 -5.66 -6.10
N HIS A 15 11.84 -6.33 -6.91
CA HIS A 15 11.42 -6.99 -8.14
C HIS A 15 10.88 -8.41 -7.94
N GLY A 16 10.97 -8.97 -6.73
CA GLY A 16 10.42 -10.28 -6.38
C GLY A 16 9.02 -10.22 -5.76
N TYR A 17 8.66 -9.09 -5.14
CA TYR A 17 7.39 -8.95 -4.41
C TYR A 17 6.32 -8.10 -5.12
N GLY A 18 6.71 -7.21 -6.05
CA GLY A 18 5.82 -6.58 -7.02
C GLY A 18 4.87 -5.51 -6.47
N VAL A 19 3.85 -5.93 -5.73
CA VAL A 19 2.70 -5.12 -5.31
C VAL A 19 2.57 -5.17 -3.80
N PHE A 20 2.25 -4.03 -3.19
CA PHE A 20 2.02 -3.93 -1.76
C PHE A 20 0.70 -3.27 -1.42
N TRP A 21 0.05 -3.73 -0.36
CA TRP A 21 -1.05 -2.98 0.26
C TRP A 21 -0.56 -1.69 0.88
N ILE A 22 -1.34 -0.63 0.67
CA ILE A 22 -1.22 0.65 1.38
C ILE A 22 -2.48 0.88 2.22
N GLY A 23 -2.38 1.72 3.24
CA GLY A 23 -3.44 1.99 4.22
C GLY A 23 -4.63 2.81 3.72
N VAL A 24 -5.08 2.58 2.49
CA VAL A 24 -6.12 3.37 1.84
C VAL A 24 -7.24 2.47 1.34
N THR A 25 -8.49 2.79 1.71
CA THR A 25 -9.66 1.97 1.40
C THR A 25 -10.89 2.82 1.02
N ASN A 26 -11.80 2.22 0.26
CA ASN A 26 -13.13 2.73 -0.06
C ASN A 26 -14.24 1.82 0.50
N LEU A 27 -13.93 0.92 1.44
CA LEU A 27 -14.91 0.00 2.04
C LEU A 27 -16.05 0.72 2.78
N LEU A 28 -15.77 1.90 3.32
CA LEU A 28 -16.76 2.72 4.04
C LEU A 28 -17.69 3.52 3.08
N GLY A 29 -17.46 3.41 1.78
CA GLY A 29 -18.25 4.04 0.73
C GLY A 29 -17.98 5.54 0.53
N GLY A 30 -18.22 5.99 -0.70
CA GLY A 30 -18.25 7.41 -1.08
C GLY A 30 -16.88 8.03 -1.41
N THR A 31 -15.81 7.69 -0.66
CA THR A 31 -14.48 8.29 -0.84
C THR A 31 -13.36 7.39 -0.30
N TRP A 32 -12.18 7.46 -0.93
CA TRP A 32 -10.95 6.84 -0.42
C TRP A 32 -10.44 7.50 0.86
N LYS A 33 -10.16 6.68 1.88
CA LYS A 33 -9.83 7.10 3.25
C LYS A 33 -8.68 6.29 3.82
N ASN A 34 -8.00 6.86 4.80
CA ASN A 34 -7.04 6.13 5.62
C ASN A 34 -7.77 5.04 6.41
N ILE A 35 -7.24 3.82 6.40
CA ILE A 35 -7.85 2.67 7.09
C ILE A 35 -7.72 2.77 8.62
N ASP A 36 -6.67 3.42 9.11
CA ASP A 36 -6.38 3.49 10.55
C ASP A 36 -7.38 4.36 11.33
N ASP A 37 -7.79 5.50 10.76
CA ASP A 37 -8.62 6.50 11.44
C ASP A 37 -9.85 6.96 10.64
N GLY A 38 -10.02 6.48 9.39
CA GLY A 38 -11.12 6.88 8.50
C GLY A 38 -11.00 8.32 7.97
N SER A 39 -9.87 8.99 8.21
CA SER A 39 -9.62 10.35 7.70
C SER A 39 -9.50 10.35 6.18
N ASN A 40 -9.74 11.50 5.57
CA ASN A 40 -9.62 11.64 4.11
C ASN A 40 -8.15 11.62 3.70
N ILE A 41 -7.83 10.96 2.59
CA ILE A 41 -6.49 11.04 2.01
C ILE A 41 -6.24 12.46 1.52
N THR A 42 -5.04 12.99 1.79
CA THR A 42 -4.60 14.32 1.34
C THR A 42 -3.71 14.25 0.10
N PHE A 43 -3.20 13.06 -0.21
CA PHE A 43 -2.36 12.77 -1.36
C PHE A 43 -2.81 11.45 -1.99
N SER A 44 -2.70 11.37 -3.32
CA SER A 44 -2.93 10.15 -4.07
C SER A 44 -2.06 10.12 -5.32
N ASN A 45 -1.54 8.94 -5.66
CA ASN A 45 -0.75 8.73 -6.87
C ASN A 45 -1.35 7.62 -7.74
N TRP A 46 -2.65 7.73 -8.05
CA TRP A 46 -3.37 6.75 -8.88
C TRP A 46 -2.72 6.59 -10.26
N ALA A 47 -2.59 5.35 -10.72
CA ALA A 47 -2.21 5.06 -12.09
C ALA A 47 -3.26 5.62 -13.07
N PRO A 48 -2.90 5.89 -14.34
CA PRO A 48 -3.87 6.31 -15.33
C PRO A 48 -5.05 5.33 -15.43
N GLY A 49 -6.28 5.83 -15.26
CA GLY A 49 -7.49 5.01 -15.28
C GLY A 49 -7.86 4.34 -13.94
N GLN A 50 -7.12 4.62 -12.88
CA GLN A 50 -7.41 4.19 -11.52
C GLN A 50 -7.98 5.36 -10.68
N PRO A 51 -8.75 5.08 -9.62
CA PRO A 51 -9.35 3.77 -9.29
C PRO A 51 -10.41 3.36 -10.33
N THR A 52 -10.59 2.06 -10.54
CA THR A 52 -11.69 1.53 -11.36
C THR A 52 -13.02 1.60 -10.60
N ASN A 53 -14.15 1.52 -11.33
CA ASN A 53 -15.49 1.47 -10.75
C ASN A 53 -15.90 0.07 -10.28
N ASP A 54 -14.97 -0.86 -10.13
CA ASP A 54 -15.25 -2.19 -9.62
C ASP A 54 -15.56 -2.14 -8.12
N LYS A 55 -16.79 -2.52 -7.77
CA LYS A 55 -17.28 -2.53 -6.39
C LYS A 55 -16.64 -3.61 -5.53
N ASN A 56 -16.04 -4.62 -6.16
CA ASN A 56 -15.32 -5.68 -5.44
C ASN A 56 -13.88 -5.27 -5.11
N SER A 57 -13.39 -4.17 -5.68
CA SER A 57 -12.02 -3.69 -5.54
C SER A 57 -11.99 -2.41 -4.70
N SER A 58 -12.00 -2.57 -3.38
CA SER A 58 -12.13 -1.46 -2.41
C SER A 58 -10.86 -1.18 -1.62
N CYS A 59 -9.75 -1.87 -1.90
CA CYS A 59 -8.47 -1.69 -1.22
C CYS A 59 -7.43 -1.16 -2.19
N ALA A 60 -6.59 -0.23 -1.74
CA ALA A 60 -5.57 0.37 -2.59
C ALA A 60 -4.24 -0.36 -2.43
N ALA A 61 -3.63 -0.70 -3.55
CA ALA A 61 -2.29 -1.26 -3.62
C ALA A 61 -1.36 -0.33 -4.40
N ILE A 62 -0.05 -0.47 -4.17
CA ILE A 62 1.01 0.28 -4.82
C ILE A 62 1.93 -0.67 -5.59
N ASP A 63 2.31 -0.30 -6.80
CA ASP A 63 3.29 -1.04 -7.60
C ASP A 63 4.74 -0.56 -7.36
N THR A 64 5.69 -1.24 -8.02
CA THR A 64 7.12 -0.89 -7.97
C THR A 64 7.45 0.51 -8.54
N GLN A 65 6.54 1.13 -9.29
CA GLN A 65 6.68 2.50 -9.81
C GLN A 65 6.07 3.55 -8.87
N GLY A 66 5.47 3.12 -7.77
CA GLY A 66 4.80 3.99 -6.81
C GLY A 66 3.39 4.38 -7.23
N LEU A 67 2.84 3.78 -8.29
CA LEU A 67 1.50 4.06 -8.79
C LEU A 67 0.46 3.22 -8.06
N TRP A 68 -0.69 3.83 -7.77
CA TRP A 68 -1.74 3.22 -6.97
C TRP A 68 -2.83 2.65 -7.87
N PHE A 69 -3.44 1.55 -7.44
CA PHE A 69 -4.60 0.95 -8.10
C PHE A 69 -5.52 0.31 -7.07
N ASN A 70 -6.81 0.19 -7.40
CA ASN A 70 -7.74 -0.53 -6.54
C ASN A 70 -7.74 -2.02 -6.89
N GLU A 71 -7.79 -2.84 -5.85
CA GLU A 71 -7.74 -4.30 -5.95
C GLU A 71 -8.71 -4.93 -4.95
N ASN A 72 -9.07 -6.19 -5.19
CA ASN A 72 -9.87 -6.98 -4.26
C ASN A 72 -9.13 -7.10 -2.92
N CYS A 73 -9.80 -6.67 -1.85
CA CYS A 73 -9.27 -6.70 -0.48
C CYS A 73 -8.89 -8.12 0.00
N GLU A 74 -9.47 -9.17 -0.59
CA GLU A 74 -9.12 -10.57 -0.29
C GLU A 74 -7.80 -11.01 -0.93
N ALA A 75 -7.21 -10.21 -1.82
CA ALA A 75 -5.88 -10.47 -2.34
C ALA A 75 -4.84 -10.40 -1.21
N ALA A 76 -3.77 -11.18 -1.33
CA ALA A 76 -2.75 -11.32 -0.30
C ALA A 76 -1.34 -10.84 -0.73
N PRO A 77 -1.17 -9.64 -1.32
CA PRO A 77 0.15 -9.03 -1.42
C PRO A 77 0.74 -8.73 -0.03
N LEU A 78 2.04 -8.46 0.00
CA LEU A 78 2.70 -7.91 1.19
C LEU A 78 2.16 -6.50 1.48
N PHE A 79 2.40 -5.97 2.67
CA PHE A 79 1.92 -4.64 3.07
C PHE A 79 3.05 -3.73 3.50
N VAL A 80 2.85 -2.42 3.37
CA VAL A 80 3.76 -1.38 3.87
C VAL A 80 3.16 -0.73 5.11
N CYS A 81 3.96 -0.59 6.17
CA CYS A 81 3.58 0.18 7.37
C CYS A 81 4.17 1.58 7.31
N GLY A 82 3.38 2.58 7.73
CA GLY A 82 3.88 3.93 8.02
C GLY A 82 4.31 4.04 9.48
N VAL A 83 5.42 4.75 9.74
CA VAL A 83 5.84 5.12 11.09
C VAL A 83 5.74 6.64 11.20
N PRO A 84 5.08 7.18 12.24
CA PRO A 84 5.05 8.62 12.49
C PRO A 84 6.46 9.22 12.57
N SER A 85 6.66 10.35 11.92
CA SER A 85 7.96 11.05 11.91
C SER A 85 8.32 11.69 13.26
N ASP A 86 7.38 11.79 14.19
CA ASP A 86 7.57 12.36 15.53
C ASP A 86 8.16 11.37 16.54
N GLY A 87 8.47 10.14 16.11
CA GLY A 87 9.02 9.11 16.99
C GLY A 87 8.02 8.61 18.05
N SER A 88 6.74 8.97 17.91
CA SER A 88 5.67 8.43 18.75
C SER A 88 5.43 6.97 18.36
N GLU A 89 6.01 6.05 19.13
CA GLU A 89 5.67 4.61 19.11
C GLU A 89 4.24 4.32 19.63
N THR A 90 3.30 5.25 19.44
CA THR A 90 1.89 5.08 19.86
C THR A 90 0.97 4.80 18.69
N GLY A 91 1.46 4.88 17.44
CA GLY A 91 0.76 4.29 16.31
C GLY A 91 0.99 2.80 16.34
N THR A 92 0.00 2.01 16.77
CA THR A 92 -0.03 0.59 16.44
C THR A 92 0.27 0.49 14.95
N ALA A 93 1.40 -0.13 14.58
CA ALA A 93 1.61 -0.54 13.20
C ALA A 93 0.52 -1.56 12.91
N SER A 94 -0.65 -1.07 12.51
CA SER A 94 -1.75 -1.90 12.08
C SER A 94 -1.19 -2.64 10.88
N ALA A 95 -0.94 -3.94 11.04
CA ALA A 95 -0.76 -4.79 9.89
C ALA A 95 -2.00 -4.55 9.04
N ILE A 96 -1.82 -3.90 7.89
CA ILE A 96 -2.91 -3.47 7.02
C ILE A 96 -3.40 -4.73 6.30
N ARG A 97 -4.12 -5.56 7.06
CA ARG A 97 -5.09 -6.48 6.52
C ARG A 97 -6.42 -5.72 6.53
N PRO A 98 -7.01 -5.45 5.37
CA PRO A 98 -8.41 -5.06 5.34
C PRO A 98 -9.31 -6.13 5.98
#